data_AF-A0A3P1WKJ9-F1
#
_entry.id   AF-A0A3P1WKJ9-F1
#
_cell.length_a   1.000
_cell.length_b   1.000
_cell.length_c   1.000
_cell.angle_alpha   90.00
_cell.angle_beta   90.00
_cell.angle_gamma   90.00
#
_symmetry.space_group_name_H-M   'P 1'
#
loop_
_entity.id
_entity.type
_entity.pdbx_description
1 polymer ?
#
loop_
_entity_poly.entity_id
_entity_poly.type
_entity_poly.pdbx_seq_one_letter_code
_entity_poly.pdbx_strand_id
1 'polypeptide(L)'
;MTTLPPLDPEPVPFDTPCADLSGNVLVRYEDAALVLLHFGDGNTVKWWLSKSPDPGSTTWAAGADLAELAVTAHTAHAEAAFRMPDGKVETDFSVTLFGSQAAIFLLGVFLATLFFTIEAFDPWGPFAGFASLIAGVALPLYNGLRLPGNRHSLVTEQGSYPFTALLDDRPLGRRAEQAVDAVKARYGELLADIVYRVECPALFDAAAVPTRAFTEALIQWDNRSELSGSELSTLAARIRVLFDAARKHAETVGLAHLPAPAREPAGRAAKLLRVATSRSTRSGERAAALDKAAAILDSLMLYYLPSVKETRSLAGGSRPKELPGRLS
;
A
#
# COMPACT_ATOMS: atom_id res chain seq x y z
N MET A 1 16.34 -6.82 3.98
CA MET A 1 15.57 -6.12 2.93
C MET A 1 15.62 -4.64 3.24
N THR A 2 16.61 -3.94 2.68
CA THR A 2 16.78 -2.50 2.88
C THR A 2 15.63 -1.81 2.17
N THR A 3 14.74 -1.15 2.92
CA THR A 3 13.62 -0.40 2.34
C THR A 3 14.19 0.79 1.59
N LEU A 4 14.19 0.74 0.26
CA LEU A 4 14.55 1.87 -0.59
C LEU A 4 13.66 3.07 -0.21
N PRO A 5 14.22 4.28 -0.06
CA PRO A 5 13.44 5.47 0.24
C PRO A 5 12.44 5.71 -0.91
N PRO A 6 11.19 6.10 -0.59
CA PRO A 6 10.21 6.40 -1.61
C PRO A 6 10.72 7.55 -2.47
N LEU A 7 10.68 7.36 -3.79
CA LEU A 7 10.86 8.46 -4.73
C LEU A 7 9.61 9.34 -4.63
N ASP A 8 9.80 10.64 -4.46
CA ASP A 8 8.72 11.63 -4.50
C ASP A 8 8.82 12.39 -5.82
N PRO A 9 8.33 11.81 -6.93
CA PRO A 9 8.47 12.41 -8.24
C PRO A 9 7.68 13.71 -8.34
N GLU A 10 8.32 14.78 -8.82
CA GLU A 10 7.66 16.06 -9.08
C GLU A 10 6.88 15.96 -10.41
N PRO A 11 5.57 16.28 -10.45
CA PRO A 11 4.81 16.22 -11.69
C PRO A 11 5.29 17.29 -12.68
N VAL A 12 5.41 16.91 -13.95
CA VAL A 12 5.82 17.81 -15.03
C VAL A 12 4.67 17.98 -16.02
N PRO A 13 4.23 19.22 -16.29
CA PRO A 13 3.22 19.49 -17.30
C PRO A 13 3.68 19.07 -18.71
N PHE A 14 2.79 18.51 -19.53
CA PHE A 14 3.12 18.06 -20.88
C PHE A 14 3.38 19.20 -21.88
N ASP A 15 2.91 20.41 -21.58
CA ASP A 15 3.18 21.65 -22.33
C ASP A 15 4.54 22.27 -21.99
N THR A 16 5.32 21.64 -21.09
CA THR A 16 6.66 22.12 -20.75
C THR A 16 7.57 22.03 -21.98
N PRO A 17 8.22 23.14 -22.40
CA PRO A 17 9.16 23.12 -23.50
C PRO A 17 10.34 22.18 -23.23
N CYS A 18 10.75 21.41 -24.23
CA CYS A 18 11.89 20.47 -24.08
C CYS A 18 13.20 21.17 -23.72
N ALA A 19 13.35 22.44 -24.08
CA ALA A 19 14.51 23.25 -23.75
C ALA A 19 14.62 23.56 -22.23
N ASP A 20 13.51 23.49 -21.49
CA ASP A 20 13.46 23.76 -20.05
C ASP A 20 13.56 22.45 -19.22
N LEU A 21 13.63 21.31 -19.90
CA LEU A 21 13.79 19.99 -19.29
C LEU A 21 15.26 19.59 -19.24
N SER A 22 15.66 19.06 -18.09
CA SER A 22 17.01 18.56 -17.84
C SER A 22 16.93 17.29 -16.99
N GLY A 23 17.85 16.36 -17.21
CA GLY A 23 17.94 15.13 -16.44
C GLY A 23 16.88 14.11 -16.84
N ASN A 24 16.33 13.38 -15.86
CA ASN A 24 15.44 12.24 -16.10
C ASN A 24 13.96 12.64 -15.93
N VAL A 25 13.13 12.36 -16.94
CA VAL A 25 11.67 12.52 -16.88
C VAL A 25 11.01 11.18 -17.18
N LEU A 26 10.19 10.67 -16.26
CA LEU A 26 9.43 9.45 -16.42
C LEU A 26 8.02 9.77 -16.90
N VAL A 27 7.61 9.15 -18.01
CA VAL A 27 6.27 9.27 -18.57
C VAL A 27 5.53 7.94 -18.39
N ARG A 28 4.31 8.02 -17.85
CA ARG A 28 3.38 6.89 -17.70
C ARG A 28 2.36 6.91 -18.81
N TYR A 29 2.13 5.74 -19.41
CA TYR A 29 1.16 5.54 -20.48
C TYR A 29 0.00 4.67 -20.02
N GLU A 30 -1.14 4.79 -20.71
CA GLU A 30 -2.38 4.06 -20.45
C GLU A 30 -2.19 2.52 -20.48
N ASP A 31 -1.29 2.02 -21.34
CA ASP A 31 -0.99 0.59 -21.46
C ASP A 31 -0.08 0.06 -20.33
N ALA A 32 0.10 0.85 -19.27
CA ALA A 32 1.05 0.64 -18.18
C ALA A 32 2.53 0.56 -18.62
N ALA A 33 2.87 1.01 -19.82
CA ALA A 33 4.26 1.24 -20.18
C ALA A 33 4.80 2.46 -19.44
N LEU A 34 6.07 2.38 -19.06
CA LEU A 34 6.82 3.48 -18.47
C LEU A 34 7.97 3.80 -19.40
N VAL A 35 8.12 5.08 -19.71
CA VAL A 35 9.20 5.57 -20.56
C VAL A 35 10.00 6.58 -19.78
N LEU A 36 11.28 6.29 -19.56
CA LEU A 36 12.18 7.27 -19.00
C LEU A 36 12.85 8.03 -20.15
N LEU A 37 12.65 9.33 -20.21
CA LEU A 37 13.32 10.28 -21.10
C LEU A 37 14.50 10.89 -20.36
N HIS A 38 15.69 10.84 -20.95
CA HIS A 38 16.88 11.51 -20.43
C HIS A 38 17.27 12.66 -21.35
N PHE A 39 17.17 13.86 -20.81
CA PHE A 39 17.58 15.11 -21.43
C PHE A 39 19.02 15.40 -21.03
N GLY A 40 19.94 15.12 -21.97
CA GLY A 40 21.35 15.47 -21.83
C GLY A 40 21.68 16.82 -22.47
N ASP A 41 22.96 17.04 -22.78
CA ASP A 41 23.40 18.28 -23.45
C ASP A 41 22.99 18.29 -24.94
N GLY A 42 22.29 19.35 -25.35
CA GLY A 42 21.85 19.58 -26.73
C GLY A 42 20.41 19.10 -27.01
N ASN A 43 20.06 18.93 -28.28
CA ASN A 43 18.68 18.63 -28.71
C ASN A 43 18.38 17.12 -28.85
N THR A 44 19.13 16.26 -28.16
CA THR A 44 18.96 14.80 -28.27
C THR A 44 18.38 14.23 -26.99
N VAL A 45 17.26 13.52 -27.09
CA VAL A 45 16.67 12.77 -25.98
C VAL A 45 16.97 11.29 -26.17
N LYS A 46 17.46 10.65 -25.11
CA LYS A 46 17.53 9.18 -25.04
C LYS A 46 16.35 8.70 -24.23
N TRP A 47 15.77 7.57 -24.61
CA TRP A 47 14.65 7.02 -23.87
C TRP A 47 14.74 5.50 -23.70
N TRP A 48 14.21 5.02 -22.59
CA TRP A 48 14.16 3.61 -22.24
C TRP A 48 12.71 3.23 -21.93
N LEU A 49 12.21 2.21 -22.62
CA LEU A 49 10.87 1.67 -22.41
C LEU A 49 10.94 0.53 -21.40
N SER A 50 10.00 0.46 -20.46
CA SER A 50 9.92 -0.66 -19.50
C SER A 50 9.72 -2.02 -20.16
N LYS A 51 9.18 -2.06 -21.39
CA LYS A 51 8.86 -3.27 -22.16
C LYS A 51 9.81 -3.52 -23.34
N SER A 52 10.77 -2.63 -23.61
CA SER A 52 11.70 -2.76 -24.74
C SER A 52 13.13 -2.92 -24.21
N PRO A 53 13.92 -3.87 -24.73
CA PRO A 53 15.32 -4.05 -24.32
C PRO A 53 16.25 -2.94 -24.83
N ASP A 54 15.88 -2.30 -25.94
CA ASP A 54 16.75 -1.36 -26.64
C ASP A 54 16.35 0.09 -26.34
N PRO A 55 17.31 0.94 -25.97
CA PRO A 55 17.06 2.37 -25.84
C PRO A 55 16.80 2.99 -27.21
N GLY A 56 15.84 3.91 -27.25
CA GLY A 56 15.66 4.79 -28.39
C GLY A 56 16.41 6.10 -28.19
N SER A 57 16.66 6.80 -29.29
CA SER A 57 17.10 8.19 -29.25
C SER A 57 16.44 8.96 -30.37
N THR A 58 16.01 10.18 -30.09
CA THR A 58 15.50 11.08 -31.11
C THR A 58 15.99 12.49 -30.84
N THR A 59 16.00 13.34 -31.87
CA THR A 59 16.26 14.76 -31.75
C THR A 59 14.96 15.53 -31.77
N TRP A 60 14.78 16.49 -30.87
CA TRP A 60 13.59 17.34 -30.87
C TRP A 60 13.80 18.63 -31.66
N ALA A 61 12.73 19.13 -32.26
CA ALA A 61 12.72 20.39 -32.99
C ALA A 61 12.73 21.60 -32.04
N ALA A 62 13.15 22.76 -32.54
CA ALA A 62 13.07 23.99 -31.77
C ALA A 62 11.61 24.34 -31.46
N GLY A 63 11.25 24.46 -30.18
CA GLY A 63 9.89 24.71 -29.71
C GLY A 63 9.06 23.46 -29.43
N ALA A 64 9.62 22.26 -29.57
CA ALA A 64 8.93 21.03 -29.18
C ALA A 64 8.66 21.00 -27.67
N ASP A 65 7.50 20.45 -27.29
CA ASP A 65 7.09 20.22 -25.91
C ASP A 65 7.22 18.74 -25.52
N LEU A 66 7.01 18.47 -24.23
CA LEU A 66 7.08 17.12 -23.69
C LEU A 66 6.01 16.19 -24.30
N ALA A 67 4.84 16.72 -24.67
CA ALA A 67 3.76 15.96 -25.30
C ALA A 67 4.20 15.37 -26.65
N GLU A 68 4.83 16.17 -27.50
CA GLU A 68 5.33 15.75 -28.81
C GLU A 68 6.40 14.65 -28.68
N LEU A 69 7.31 14.80 -27.70
CA LEU A 69 8.32 13.78 -27.40
C LEU A 69 7.72 12.49 -26.83
N ALA A 70 6.71 12.58 -25.97
CA ALA A 70 6.05 11.41 -25.41
C ALA A 70 5.40 10.56 -26.52
N VAL A 71 4.67 11.21 -27.44
CA VAL A 71 4.06 10.51 -28.60
C VAL A 71 5.12 9.89 -29.52
N THR A 72 6.28 10.54 -29.66
CA THR A 72 7.38 10.01 -30.46
C THR A 72 8.03 8.78 -29.80
N ALA A 73 8.08 8.74 -28.47
CA ALA A 73 8.74 7.67 -27.73
C ALA A 73 7.86 6.42 -27.58
N HIS A 74 6.54 6.55 -27.50
CA HIS A 74 5.61 5.42 -27.43
C HIS A 74 4.24 5.77 -28.01
N THR A 75 3.60 4.79 -28.66
CA THR A 75 2.36 5.02 -29.42
C THR A 75 1.10 5.11 -28.55
N ALA A 76 1.15 4.66 -27.30
CA ALA A 76 0.04 4.76 -26.37
C ALA A 76 -0.18 6.21 -25.90
N HIS A 77 -1.35 6.50 -25.33
CA HIS A 77 -1.63 7.82 -24.76
C HIS A 77 -0.84 8.03 -23.46
N ALA A 78 -0.16 9.17 -23.33
CA ALA A 78 0.59 9.55 -22.14
C ALA A 78 -0.36 10.15 -21.10
N GLU A 79 -0.39 9.59 -19.89
CA GLU A 79 -1.29 10.02 -18.82
C GLU A 79 -0.64 11.04 -17.87
N ALA A 80 0.64 10.83 -17.55
CA ALA A 80 1.34 11.63 -16.55
C ALA A 80 2.85 11.62 -16.82
N ALA A 81 3.51 12.73 -16.50
CA ALA A 81 4.95 12.87 -16.55
C ALA A 81 5.50 13.36 -15.21
N PHE A 82 6.70 12.90 -14.89
CA PHE A 82 7.31 13.03 -13.57
C PHE A 82 8.80 13.29 -13.71
N ARG A 83 9.33 14.31 -13.04
CA ARG A 83 10.77 14.53 -12.91
C ARG A 83 11.33 13.53 -11.91
N MET A 84 12.36 12.81 -12.33
CA MET A 84 13.05 11.80 -11.53
C MET A 84 14.40 12.34 -11.06
N PRO A 85 14.95 11.82 -9.95
CA PRO A 85 16.29 12.20 -9.51
C PRO A 85 17.35 11.86 -10.58
N ASP A 86 18.45 12.60 -10.52
CA ASP A 86 19.61 12.30 -11.35
C ASP A 86 20.14 10.90 -11.04
N GLY A 87 20.45 10.16 -12.10
CA GLY A 87 20.79 8.76 -12.03
C GLY A 87 21.09 8.19 -13.41
N LYS A 88 21.73 7.03 -13.41
CA LYS A 88 22.05 6.28 -14.62
C LYS A 88 21.07 5.14 -14.80
N VAL A 89 20.64 4.89 -16.03
CA VAL A 89 19.85 3.70 -16.35
C VAL A 89 20.81 2.53 -16.53
N GLU A 90 20.65 1.50 -15.70
CA GLU A 90 21.31 0.22 -15.90
C GLU A 90 20.32 -0.77 -16.51
N THR A 91 20.81 -1.55 -17.48
CA THR A 91 20.05 -2.64 -18.09
C THR A 91 20.54 -3.93 -17.47
N ASP A 92 19.75 -4.48 -16.55
CA ASP A 92 20.03 -5.77 -15.93
C ASP A 92 19.60 -6.90 -16.87
N PHE A 93 20.58 -7.73 -17.25
CA PHE A 93 20.32 -8.96 -17.99
C PHE A 93 19.94 -10.09 -17.03
N SER A 94 18.74 -10.64 -17.21
CA SER A 94 18.27 -11.77 -16.41
C SER A 94 18.96 -13.06 -16.84
N VAL A 95 20.08 -13.38 -16.19
CA VAL A 95 20.84 -14.63 -16.38
C VAL A 95 19.96 -15.87 -16.16
N THR A 96 19.00 -15.79 -15.24
CA THR A 96 18.08 -16.91 -14.94
C THR A 96 17.08 -17.16 -16.06
N LEU A 97 16.56 -16.11 -16.69
CA LEU A 97 15.68 -16.23 -17.85
C LEU A 97 16.45 -16.78 -19.05
N PHE A 98 17.66 -16.27 -19.29
CA PHE A 98 18.51 -16.79 -20.36
C PHE A 98 18.88 -18.27 -20.15
N GLY A 99 19.23 -18.64 -18.92
CA GLY A 99 19.54 -20.01 -18.54
C GLY A 99 18.36 -20.97 -18.74
N SER A 100 17.14 -20.55 -18.41
CA SER A 100 15.95 -21.39 -18.61
C SER A 100 15.60 -21.56 -20.10
N GLN A 101 15.74 -20.51 -20.92
CA GLN A 101 15.55 -20.61 -22.36
C GLN A 101 16.59 -21.55 -23.02
N ALA A 102 17.85 -21.42 -22.61
CA ALA A 102 18.92 -22.32 -23.08
C ALA A 102 18.65 -23.77 -22.68
N ALA A 103 18.15 -24.02 -21.46
CA ALA A 103 17.79 -25.36 -21.00
C ALA A 103 16.61 -25.97 -21.79
N ILE A 104 15.57 -25.17 -22.11
CA ILE A 104 14.43 -25.61 -22.94
C ILE A 104 14.91 -25.97 -24.36
N PHE A 105 15.77 -25.14 -24.95
CA PHE A 105 16.35 -25.42 -26.26
C PHE A 105 17.18 -26.71 -26.24
N LEU A 106 18.08 -26.87 -25.27
CA LEU A 106 18.90 -28.08 -25.12
C LEU A 106 18.05 -29.32 -24.88
N LEU A 107 16.96 -29.22 -24.11
CA LEU A 107 16.02 -30.31 -23.89
C LEU A 107 15.30 -30.69 -25.19
N GLY A 108 14.87 -29.71 -25.98
CA GLY A 108 14.25 -29.95 -27.29
C GLY A 108 15.21 -30.65 -28.27
N VAL A 109 16.47 -30.23 -28.32
CA VAL A 109 17.52 -30.87 -29.13
C VAL A 109 17.81 -32.29 -28.63
N PHE A 110 17.89 -32.49 -27.31
CA PHE A 110 18.11 -33.80 -26.70
C PHE A 110 16.97 -34.78 -27.02
N LEU A 111 15.71 -34.36 -26.81
CA LEU A 111 14.54 -35.16 -27.14
C LEU A 111 14.45 -35.46 -28.62
N ALA A 112 14.72 -34.48 -29.49
CA ALA A 112 14.77 -34.70 -30.93
C ALA A 112 15.79 -35.79 -31.28
N THR A 113 17.01 -35.68 -30.76
CA THR A 113 18.08 -36.66 -30.97
C THR A 113 17.66 -38.05 -30.48
N LEU A 114 17.06 -38.14 -29.30
CA LEU A 114 16.56 -39.39 -28.74
C LEU A 114 15.52 -40.04 -29.66
N PHE A 115 14.50 -39.29 -30.12
CA PHE A 115 13.46 -39.78 -31.01
C PHE A 115 13.98 -40.20 -32.40
N PHE A 116 14.98 -39.51 -32.94
CA PHE A 116 15.66 -39.92 -34.18
C PHE A 116 16.53 -41.17 -34.00
N THR A 117 17.10 -41.40 -32.82
CA THR A 117 17.92 -42.61 -32.56
C THR A 117 17.09 -43.85 -32.23
N ILE A 118 15.84 -43.70 -31.79
CA ILE A 118 14.93 -44.81 -31.46
C ILE A 118 14.18 -45.34 -32.72
N GLU A 119 14.57 -44.89 -33.92
CA GLU A 119 14.02 -45.29 -35.24
C GLU A 119 13.92 -46.81 -35.48
N ALA A 120 14.53 -47.66 -34.66
CA ALA A 120 14.42 -49.12 -34.76
C ALA A 120 13.03 -49.70 -34.44
N PHE A 121 12.10 -48.96 -33.80
CA PHE A 121 10.85 -49.56 -33.29
C PHE A 121 9.53 -48.81 -33.56
N ASP A 122 9.53 -47.56 -34.06
CA ASP A 122 8.30 -46.79 -34.25
C ASP A 122 8.36 -45.84 -35.47
N PRO A 123 7.50 -46.00 -36.49
CA PRO A 123 7.43 -45.11 -37.65
C PRO A 123 7.06 -43.66 -37.31
N TRP A 124 6.54 -43.38 -36.11
CA TRP A 124 6.22 -42.01 -35.67
C TRP A 124 7.38 -41.27 -35.02
N GLY A 125 8.49 -41.95 -34.72
CA GLY A 125 9.68 -41.38 -34.06
C GLY A 125 10.21 -40.09 -34.72
N PRO A 126 10.43 -40.06 -36.05
CA PRO A 126 10.93 -38.85 -36.72
C PRO A 126 9.99 -37.64 -36.58
N PHE A 127 8.66 -37.86 -36.61
CA PHE A 127 7.69 -36.77 -36.42
C PHE A 127 7.71 -36.21 -35.00
N ALA A 128 7.83 -37.08 -33.98
CA ALA A 128 8.00 -36.67 -32.60
C ALA A 128 9.32 -35.92 -32.36
N GLY A 129 10.39 -36.33 -33.07
CA GLY A 129 11.68 -35.64 -33.05
C GLY A 129 11.61 -34.23 -33.64
N PHE A 130 10.97 -34.08 -34.81
CA PHE A 130 10.72 -32.77 -35.41
C PHE A 130 9.84 -31.88 -34.53
N ALA A 131 8.77 -32.42 -33.96
CA ALA A 131 7.89 -31.66 -33.05
C ALA A 131 8.65 -31.17 -31.81
N SER A 132 9.56 -31.98 -31.25
CA SER A 132 10.40 -31.61 -30.10
C SER A 132 11.41 -30.53 -30.45
N LEU A 133 12.00 -30.58 -31.66
CA LEU A 133 12.92 -29.55 -32.15
C LEU A 133 12.20 -28.23 -32.40
N ILE A 134 11.01 -28.27 -33.02
CA ILE A 134 10.16 -27.10 -33.23
C ILE A 134 9.74 -26.52 -31.88
N ALA A 135 9.33 -27.33 -30.91
CA ALA A 135 8.99 -26.85 -29.57
C ALA A 135 10.20 -26.22 -28.86
N GLY A 136 11.37 -26.84 -28.95
CA GLY A 136 12.63 -26.34 -28.38
C GLY A 136 13.11 -25.01 -28.97
N VAL A 137 12.69 -24.67 -30.19
CA VAL A 137 13.01 -23.39 -30.85
C VAL A 137 11.87 -22.38 -30.69
N ALA A 138 10.63 -22.80 -30.91
CA ALA A 138 9.46 -21.93 -30.92
C ALA A 138 9.08 -21.42 -29.53
N LEU A 139 9.19 -22.24 -28.47
CA LEU A 139 8.90 -21.77 -27.11
C LEU A 139 9.88 -20.67 -26.67
N PRO A 140 11.21 -20.81 -26.87
CA PRO A 140 12.14 -19.74 -26.55
C PRO A 140 11.98 -18.47 -27.37
N LEU A 141 11.69 -18.59 -28.67
CA LEU A 141 11.38 -17.44 -29.51
C LEU A 141 10.11 -16.73 -29.05
N TYR A 142 9.04 -17.48 -28.79
CA TYR A 142 7.77 -16.93 -28.33
C TYR A 142 7.87 -16.29 -26.95
N ASN A 143 8.59 -16.93 -26.02
CA ASN A 143 8.80 -16.40 -24.68
C ASN A 143 9.79 -15.22 -24.67
N GLY A 144 10.83 -15.24 -25.49
CA GLY A 144 11.78 -14.13 -25.64
C GLY A 144 11.13 -12.87 -26.20
N LEU A 145 10.12 -13.03 -27.07
CA LEU A 145 9.28 -11.93 -27.56
C LEU A 145 8.33 -11.36 -26.48
N ARG A 146 7.95 -12.15 -25.48
CA ARG A 146 6.98 -11.74 -24.43
C ARG A 146 7.62 -11.36 -23.09
N LEU A 147 8.79 -11.89 -22.80
CA LEU A 147 9.53 -11.70 -21.56
C LEU A 147 10.90 -11.15 -21.95
N PRO A 148 11.02 -9.85 -22.25
CA PRO A 148 12.32 -9.26 -22.49
C PRO A 148 13.22 -9.55 -21.28
N GLY A 149 14.34 -10.23 -21.53
CA GLY A 149 15.32 -10.60 -20.51
C GLY A 149 16.03 -9.39 -19.89
N ASN A 150 15.80 -8.20 -20.43
CA ASN A 150 16.39 -6.95 -20.02
C ASN A 150 15.40 -6.20 -19.12
N ARG A 151 15.81 -5.89 -17.90
CA ARG A 151 15.07 -5.02 -16.98
C ARG A 151 15.85 -3.73 -16.80
N HIS A 152 15.21 -2.60 -17.06
CA HIS A 152 15.83 -1.31 -16.78
C HIS A 152 15.63 -0.94 -15.31
N SER A 153 16.71 -0.50 -14.66
CA SER A 153 16.70 0.10 -13.34
C SER A 153 17.29 1.50 -13.41
N LEU A 154 16.69 2.45 -12.71
CA LEU A 154 17.25 3.76 -12.50
C LEU A 154 18.13 3.68 -11.24
N VAL A 155 19.44 3.80 -11.42
CA VAL A 155 20.42 3.82 -10.35
C VAL A 155 20.71 5.27 -9.99
N THR A 156 20.24 5.68 -8.82
CA THR A 156 20.52 6.99 -8.22
C THR A 156 21.54 6.81 -7.09
N GLU A 157 22.03 7.91 -6.50
CA GLU A 157 22.89 7.84 -5.30
C GLU A 157 22.21 7.15 -4.11
N GLN A 158 20.88 7.09 -4.11
CA GLN A 158 20.05 6.55 -3.02
C GLN A 158 19.77 5.05 -3.20
N GLY A 159 19.97 4.50 -4.40
CA GLY A 159 19.78 3.07 -4.67
C GLY A 159 19.40 2.77 -6.12
N SER A 160 19.23 1.48 -6.42
CA SER A 160 18.74 0.99 -7.72
C SER A 160 17.23 0.75 -7.66
N TYR A 161 16.50 1.42 -8.55
CA TYR A 161 15.05 1.37 -8.64
C TYR A 161 14.62 0.73 -9.96
N PRO A 162 14.09 -0.51 -9.95
CA PRO A 162 13.60 -1.13 -11.18
C PRO A 162 12.44 -0.31 -11.75
N PHE A 163 12.39 -0.14 -13.06
CA PHE A 163 11.36 0.70 -13.72
C PHE A 163 9.94 0.28 -13.33
N THR A 164 9.69 -1.02 -13.22
CA THR A 164 8.42 -1.58 -12.76
C THR A 164 8.01 -1.18 -11.34
N ALA A 165 8.94 -0.65 -10.54
CA ALA A 165 8.70 -0.19 -9.17
C ALA A 165 8.78 1.34 -9.03
N LEU A 166 9.20 2.08 -10.07
CA LEU A 166 9.37 3.54 -10.01
C LEU A 166 8.04 4.26 -9.74
N LEU A 167 6.93 3.70 -10.21
CA LEU A 167 5.57 4.20 -9.99
C LEU A 167 4.65 3.14 -9.37
N ASP A 168 5.22 2.08 -8.78
CA ASP A 168 4.45 1.09 -8.05
C ASP A 168 4.08 1.65 -6.67
N ASP A 169 2.86 2.15 -6.56
CA ASP A 169 2.29 2.73 -5.35
C ASP A 169 1.68 1.66 -4.41
N ARG A 170 1.57 0.40 -4.86
CA ARG A 170 1.02 -0.72 -4.07
C ARG A 170 1.75 -0.93 -2.75
N PRO A 171 3.11 -0.83 -2.65
CA PRO A 171 3.80 -0.89 -1.38
C PRO A 171 3.43 0.26 -0.43
N LEU A 172 3.20 1.47 -0.94
CA LEU A 172 2.74 2.62 -0.15
C LEU A 172 1.31 2.40 0.33
N GLY A 173 0.41 1.95 -0.55
CA GLY A 173 -0.96 1.57 -0.21
C GLY A 173 -1.01 0.52 0.90
N ARG A 174 -0.24 -0.58 0.77
CA ARG A 174 -0.17 -1.61 1.82
C ARG A 174 0.36 -1.09 3.16
N ARG A 175 1.36 -0.20 3.15
CA ARG A 175 1.86 0.43 4.38
C ARG A 175 0.82 1.35 5.02
N ALA A 176 0.08 2.09 4.19
CA ALA A 176 -1.00 2.96 4.64
C ALA A 176 -2.13 2.12 5.29
N GLU A 177 -2.49 0.99 4.69
CA GLU A 177 -3.43 0.02 5.28
C GLU A 177 -2.96 -0.50 6.63
N GLN A 178 -1.72 -1.00 6.71
CA GLN A 178 -1.14 -1.46 7.98
C GLN A 178 -1.14 -0.37 9.06
N ALA A 179 -0.86 0.88 8.69
CA ALA A 179 -0.86 2.00 9.62
C ALA A 179 -2.27 2.30 10.15
N VAL A 180 -3.29 2.30 9.28
CA VAL A 180 -4.68 2.52 9.70
C VAL A 180 -5.21 1.34 10.49
N ASP A 181 -4.87 0.11 10.13
CA ASP A 181 -5.22 -1.09 10.88
C ASP A 181 -4.64 -1.05 12.29
N ALA A 182 -3.41 -0.57 12.46
CA ALA A 182 -2.81 -0.37 13.78
C ALA A 182 -3.58 0.68 14.61
N VAL A 183 -4.03 1.78 13.99
CA VAL A 183 -4.88 2.78 14.64
C VAL A 183 -6.24 2.19 15.02
N LYS A 184 -6.90 1.47 14.11
CA LYS A 184 -8.19 0.79 14.36
C LYS A 184 -8.05 -0.23 15.48
N ALA A 185 -6.98 -1.02 15.50
CA ALA A 185 -6.68 -1.98 16.56
C ALA A 185 -6.51 -1.27 17.91
N ARG A 186 -5.72 -0.20 17.96
CA ARG A 186 -5.51 0.57 19.19
C ARG A 186 -6.78 1.23 19.69
N TYR A 187 -7.57 1.82 18.79
CA TYR A 187 -8.88 2.38 19.14
C TYR A 187 -9.83 1.29 19.67
N GLY A 188 -9.83 0.10 19.06
CA GLY A 188 -10.59 -1.05 19.52
C GLY A 188 -10.16 -1.56 20.90
N GLU A 189 -8.86 -1.55 21.22
CA GLU A 189 -8.35 -1.87 22.56
C GLU A 189 -8.88 -0.87 23.60
N LEU A 190 -8.84 0.43 23.29
CA LEU A 190 -9.35 1.48 24.19
C LEU A 190 -10.86 1.40 24.35
N LEU A 191 -11.59 1.02 23.30
CA LEU A 191 -13.03 0.78 23.37
C LEU A 191 -13.37 -0.42 24.24
N ALA A 192 -12.51 -1.45 24.26
CA ALA A 192 -12.65 -2.63 25.09
C ALA A 192 -12.26 -2.40 26.56
N ASP A 193 -11.40 -1.42 26.83
CA ASP A 193 -11.05 -0.99 28.17
C ASP A 193 -12.19 -0.18 28.80
N ILE A 194 -13.06 -0.88 29.53
CA ILE A 194 -14.22 -0.31 30.22
C ILE A 194 -13.85 0.83 31.18
N VAL A 195 -12.66 0.78 31.81
CA VAL A 195 -12.23 1.83 32.73
C VAL A 195 -11.86 3.06 31.92
N TYR A 196 -11.03 2.89 30.88
CA TYR A 196 -10.64 4.00 30.00
C TYR A 196 -11.86 4.68 29.36
N ARG A 197 -12.85 3.91 28.93
CA ARG A 197 -14.07 4.43 28.31
C ARG A 197 -14.90 5.32 29.25
N VAL A 198 -14.88 5.05 30.55
CA VAL A 198 -15.55 5.89 31.56
C VAL A 198 -14.69 7.10 31.93
N GLU A 199 -13.37 6.94 32.02
CA GLU A 199 -12.45 8.02 32.43
C GLU A 199 -12.20 9.05 31.33
N CYS A 200 -12.19 8.62 30.08
CA CYS A 200 -11.91 9.45 28.90
C CYS A 200 -13.08 9.39 27.89
N PRO A 201 -14.31 9.76 28.28
CA PRO A 201 -15.51 9.54 27.47
C PRO A 201 -15.52 10.34 26.17
N ALA A 202 -14.81 11.48 26.11
CA ALA A 202 -14.74 12.32 24.92
C ALA A 202 -14.17 11.61 23.68
N LEU A 203 -13.31 10.59 23.85
CA LEU A 203 -12.77 9.82 22.71
C LEU A 203 -13.83 9.01 21.98
N PHE A 204 -14.94 8.69 22.66
CA PHE A 204 -16.03 7.85 22.16
C PHE A 204 -17.29 8.66 21.85
N ASP A 205 -17.22 9.98 22.01
CA ASP A 205 -18.30 10.90 21.74
C ASP A 205 -18.08 11.59 20.38
N ALA A 206 -18.89 11.23 19.38
CA ALA A 206 -18.87 11.87 18.06
C ALA A 206 -19.28 13.35 18.09
N ALA A 207 -19.83 13.86 19.21
CA ALA A 207 -20.07 15.28 19.41
C ALA A 207 -18.79 16.07 19.78
N ALA A 208 -17.75 15.41 20.28
CA ALA A 208 -16.47 16.05 20.57
C ALA A 208 -15.73 16.38 19.26
N VAL A 209 -15.32 17.65 19.08
CA VAL A 209 -14.73 18.12 17.81
C VAL A 209 -13.53 17.28 17.35
N PRO A 210 -12.54 16.94 18.20
CA PRO A 210 -11.41 16.10 17.77
C PRO A 210 -11.83 14.68 17.36
N THR A 211 -12.75 14.07 18.12
CA THR A 211 -13.27 12.72 17.85
C THR A 211 -14.10 12.67 16.58
N ARG A 212 -14.88 13.73 16.30
CA ARG A 212 -15.61 13.88 15.04
C ARG A 212 -14.67 13.89 13.85
N ALA A 213 -13.63 14.73 13.89
CA ALA A 213 -12.66 14.83 12.80
C ALA A 213 -11.93 13.50 12.55
N PHE A 214 -11.57 12.77 13.61
CA PHE A 214 -11.03 11.42 13.51
C PHE A 214 -12.02 10.45 12.86
N THR A 215 -13.29 10.46 13.29
CA THR A 215 -14.34 9.58 12.75
C THR A 215 -14.62 9.88 11.27
N GLU A 216 -14.69 11.14 10.88
CA GLU A 216 -14.83 11.58 9.48
C GLU A 216 -13.68 11.07 8.60
N ALA A 217 -12.44 11.14 9.10
CA ALA A 217 -11.29 10.61 8.38
C ALA A 217 -11.34 9.07 8.23
N LEU A 218 -11.88 8.35 9.22
CA LEU A 218 -12.13 6.90 9.08
C LEU A 218 -13.22 6.60 8.04
N ILE A 219 -14.29 7.40 7.98
CA ILE A 219 -15.31 7.27 6.94
C ILE A 219 -14.72 7.53 5.55
N GLN A 220 -13.84 8.54 5.42
CA GLN A 220 -13.12 8.79 4.17
C GLN A 220 -12.23 7.59 3.80
N TRP A 221 -11.56 6.97 4.77
CA TRP A 221 -10.76 5.77 4.56
C TRP A 221 -11.57 4.57 4.09
N ASP A 222 -12.79 4.38 4.59
CA ASP A 222 -13.62 3.27 4.16
C ASP A 222 -14.12 3.44 2.71
N ASN A 223 -14.19 4.69 2.21
CA ASN A 223 -14.55 5.04 0.83
C ASN A 223 -13.33 5.28 -0.09
N ARG A 224 -12.18 4.67 0.21
CA ARG A 224 -10.88 4.97 -0.45
C ARG A 224 -10.64 4.31 -1.83
N SER A 225 -11.65 3.72 -2.47
CA SER A 225 -11.47 2.85 -3.65
C SER A 225 -10.78 3.50 -4.85
N GLU A 226 -10.82 4.83 -4.94
CA GLU A 226 -10.28 5.62 -6.06
C GLU A 226 -8.93 6.28 -5.74
N LEU A 227 -8.42 6.15 -4.51
CA LEU A 227 -7.19 6.83 -4.07
C LEU A 227 -5.93 6.06 -4.50
N SER A 228 -4.95 6.79 -5.00
CA SER A 228 -3.59 6.29 -5.24
C SER A 228 -2.84 5.99 -3.94
N GLY A 229 -1.75 5.22 -4.00
CA GLY A 229 -0.97 4.83 -2.82
C GLY A 229 -0.35 6.02 -2.05
N SER A 230 -0.03 7.13 -2.71
CA SER A 230 0.46 8.36 -2.06
C SER A 230 -0.66 9.11 -1.33
N GLU A 231 -1.84 9.19 -1.94
CA GLU A 231 -3.06 9.75 -1.32
C GLU A 231 -3.50 8.92 -0.12
N LEU A 232 -3.45 7.59 -0.26
CA LEU A 232 -3.65 6.65 0.85
C LEU A 232 -2.64 6.89 1.98
N SER A 233 -1.35 7.07 1.65
CA SER A 233 -0.33 7.36 2.66
C SER A 233 -0.61 8.66 3.42
N THR A 234 -1.01 9.71 2.69
CA THR A 234 -1.37 11.02 3.26
C THR A 234 -2.60 10.91 4.17
N LEU A 235 -3.64 10.19 3.72
CA LEU A 235 -4.84 9.97 4.52
C LEU A 235 -4.55 9.13 5.77
N ALA A 236 -3.72 8.09 5.67
CA ALA A 236 -3.29 7.28 6.81
C ALA A 236 -2.51 8.12 7.84
N ALA A 237 -1.60 8.99 7.39
CA ALA A 237 -0.87 9.91 8.26
C ALA A 237 -1.82 10.88 8.98
N ARG A 238 -2.81 11.43 8.26
CA ARG A 238 -3.85 12.29 8.81
C ARG A 238 -4.69 11.56 9.87
N ILE A 239 -5.13 10.34 9.60
CA ILE A 239 -5.90 9.51 10.55
C ILE A 239 -5.12 9.30 11.85
N ARG A 240 -3.82 8.98 11.76
CA ARG A 240 -2.97 8.81 12.94
C ARG A 240 -2.88 10.09 13.78
N VAL A 241 -2.63 11.24 13.14
CA VAL A 241 -2.56 12.54 13.83
C VAL A 241 -3.88 12.88 14.49
N LEU A 242 -5.00 12.70 13.80
CA LEU A 242 -6.33 12.96 14.34
C LEU A 242 -6.68 12.03 15.51
N PHE A 243 -6.31 10.76 15.43
CA PHE A 243 -6.47 9.81 16.53
C PHE A 243 -5.68 10.24 17.76
N ASP A 244 -4.39 10.58 17.59
CA ASP A 244 -3.55 11.03 18.71
C ASP A 244 -4.05 12.35 19.31
N ALA A 245 -4.53 13.28 18.50
CA ALA A 245 -5.15 14.52 18.95
C ALA A 245 -6.44 14.26 19.73
N ALA A 246 -7.33 13.41 19.23
CA ALA A 246 -8.58 13.04 19.89
C ALA A 246 -8.33 12.34 21.22
N ARG A 247 -7.39 11.39 21.25
CA ARG A 247 -6.97 10.69 22.47
C ARG A 247 -6.40 11.66 23.51
N LYS A 248 -5.44 12.49 23.12
CA LYS A 248 -4.82 13.46 24.02
C LYS A 248 -5.85 14.45 24.57
N HIS A 249 -6.80 14.90 23.74
CA HIS A 249 -7.89 15.74 24.18
C HIS A 249 -8.77 15.03 25.22
N ALA A 250 -9.16 13.78 24.95
CA ALA A 250 -9.98 12.99 25.86
C ALA A 250 -9.30 12.73 27.20
N GLU A 251 -7.99 12.48 27.20
CA GLU A 251 -7.19 12.32 28.43
C GLU A 251 -7.03 13.64 29.19
N THR A 252 -6.93 14.77 28.47
CA THR A 252 -6.82 16.11 29.09
C THR A 252 -8.12 16.53 29.76
N VAL A 253 -9.26 16.32 29.09
CA VAL A 253 -10.57 16.70 29.60
C VAL A 253 -11.09 15.67 30.62
N GLY A 254 -10.84 14.39 30.38
CA GLY A 254 -11.27 13.29 31.23
C GLY A 254 -12.76 13.35 31.58
N LEU A 255 -13.07 13.17 32.86
CA LEU A 255 -14.44 13.25 33.38
C LEU A 255 -15.07 14.64 33.24
N ALA A 256 -14.30 15.71 32.98
CA ALA A 256 -14.88 17.05 32.83
C ALA A 256 -15.75 17.20 31.57
N HIS A 257 -15.61 16.28 30.60
CA HIS A 257 -16.46 16.17 29.41
C HIS A 257 -17.91 15.85 29.77
N LEU A 258 -18.11 15.13 30.89
CA LEU A 258 -19.44 14.80 31.38
C LEU A 258 -20.14 16.04 31.94
N PRO A 259 -21.48 16.10 31.86
CA PRO A 259 -22.26 17.09 32.58
C PRO A 259 -21.87 17.10 34.06
N ALA A 260 -21.80 18.29 34.69
CA ALA A 260 -21.39 18.46 36.09
C ALA A 260 -22.00 17.44 37.09
N PRO A 261 -23.31 17.14 37.07
CA PRO A 261 -23.89 16.17 38.01
C PRO A 261 -23.45 14.71 37.78
N ALA A 262 -22.97 14.36 36.58
CA ALA A 262 -22.58 13.01 36.21
C ALA A 262 -21.11 12.69 36.54
N ARG A 263 -20.27 13.70 36.77
CA ARG A 263 -18.81 13.55 36.94
C ARG A 263 -18.43 12.68 38.14
N GLU A 264 -19.00 12.98 39.29
CA GLU A 264 -18.68 12.29 40.54
C GLU A 264 -19.23 10.85 40.56
N PRO A 265 -20.48 10.58 40.15
CA PRO A 265 -20.96 9.22 39.93
C PRO A 265 -20.08 8.42 38.95
N ALA A 266 -19.71 8.98 37.80
CA ALA A 266 -18.84 8.31 36.83
C ALA A 266 -17.45 8.01 37.41
N GLY A 267 -16.87 8.93 38.19
CA GLY A 267 -15.62 8.70 38.91
C GLY A 267 -15.71 7.56 39.92
N ARG A 268 -16.83 7.39 40.62
CA ARG A 268 -17.07 6.21 41.47
C ARG A 268 -17.21 4.93 40.67
N ALA A 269 -17.92 4.96 39.54
CA ALA A 269 -18.06 3.82 38.66
C ALA A 269 -16.68 3.37 38.13
N ALA A 270 -15.82 4.29 37.69
CA ALA A 270 -14.46 3.98 37.25
C ALA A 270 -13.63 3.28 38.34
N LYS A 271 -13.70 3.75 39.60
CA LYS A 271 -13.04 3.10 40.74
C LYS A 271 -13.54 1.67 40.96
N LEU A 272 -14.85 1.45 40.91
CA LEU A 272 -15.45 0.13 41.04
C LEU A 272 -15.06 -0.80 39.87
N LEU A 273 -14.98 -0.26 38.65
CA LEU A 273 -14.53 -1.03 37.49
C LEU A 273 -13.07 -1.48 37.63
N ARG A 274 -12.18 -0.64 38.17
CA ARG A 274 -10.80 -1.06 38.48
C ARG A 274 -10.75 -2.22 39.47
N VAL A 275 -11.63 -2.22 40.48
CA VAL A 275 -11.76 -3.35 41.42
C VAL A 275 -12.29 -4.59 40.70
N ALA A 276 -13.27 -4.43 39.82
CA ALA A 276 -13.88 -5.52 39.06
C ALA A 276 -12.92 -6.17 38.06
N THR A 277 -12.04 -5.40 37.42
CA THR A 277 -11.08 -5.90 36.42
C THR A 277 -9.75 -6.37 37.01
N SER A 278 -9.45 -6.00 38.27
CA SER A 278 -8.22 -6.39 38.95
C SER A 278 -8.16 -7.90 39.21
N ARG A 279 -7.11 -8.57 38.72
CA ARG A 279 -6.89 -10.01 38.94
C ARG A 279 -6.59 -10.38 40.40
N SER A 280 -6.14 -9.43 41.22
CA SER A 280 -5.85 -9.67 42.64
C SER A 280 -7.10 -9.68 43.53
N THR A 281 -8.24 -9.21 43.01
CA THR A 281 -9.49 -9.12 43.76
C THR A 281 -10.27 -10.44 43.74
N ARG A 282 -10.86 -10.81 44.88
CA ARG A 282 -11.69 -12.03 45.01
C ARG A 282 -12.88 -12.01 44.05
N SER A 283 -13.28 -13.17 43.53
CA SER A 283 -14.35 -13.28 42.51
C SER A 283 -15.68 -12.64 42.93
N GLY A 284 -16.12 -12.85 44.18
CA GLY A 284 -17.36 -12.26 44.69
C GLY A 284 -17.31 -10.73 44.82
N GLU A 285 -16.16 -10.19 45.20
CA GLU A 285 -15.93 -8.74 45.29
C GLU A 285 -15.89 -8.10 43.90
N ARG A 286 -15.26 -8.78 42.92
CA ARG A 286 -15.29 -8.35 41.51
C ARG A 286 -16.70 -8.27 40.94
N ALA A 287 -17.52 -9.30 41.19
CA ALA A 287 -18.91 -9.34 40.73
C ALA A 287 -19.75 -8.22 41.36
N ALA A 288 -19.65 -8.04 42.69
CA ALA A 288 -20.38 -6.98 43.39
C ALA A 288 -19.95 -5.57 42.96
N ALA A 289 -18.66 -5.35 42.70
CA ALA A 289 -18.15 -4.09 42.19
C ALA A 289 -18.66 -3.81 40.76
N LEU A 290 -18.68 -4.84 39.91
CA LEU A 290 -19.21 -4.75 38.55
C LEU A 290 -20.70 -4.39 38.53
N ASP A 291 -21.53 -5.04 39.35
CA ASP A 291 -22.96 -4.76 39.40
C ASP A 291 -23.24 -3.34 39.90
N LYS A 292 -22.51 -2.88 40.92
CA LYS A 292 -22.61 -1.49 41.39
C LYS A 292 -22.16 -0.49 40.34
N ALA A 293 -21.06 -0.75 39.64
CA ALA A 293 -20.58 0.11 38.56
C ALA A 293 -21.61 0.20 37.41
N ALA A 294 -22.15 -0.95 36.98
CA ALA A 294 -23.14 -1.02 35.93
C ALA A 294 -24.41 -0.24 36.31
N ALA A 295 -24.91 -0.38 37.55
CA ALA A 295 -26.08 0.36 38.03
C ALA A 295 -25.85 1.89 38.05
N ILE A 296 -24.65 2.34 38.45
CA ILE A 296 -24.30 3.76 38.40
C ILE A 296 -24.28 4.26 36.95
N LEU A 297 -23.61 3.55 36.04
CA LEU A 297 -23.48 3.98 34.64
C LEU A 297 -24.84 3.98 33.93
N ASP A 298 -25.71 3.02 34.22
CA ASP A 298 -27.08 2.97 33.70
C ASP A 298 -27.89 4.18 34.14
N SER A 299 -27.77 4.57 35.41
CA SER A 299 -28.47 5.75 35.96
C SER A 299 -28.07 7.08 35.31
N LEU A 300 -26.90 7.14 34.66
CA LEU A 300 -26.43 8.33 33.97
C LEU A 300 -27.06 8.49 32.57
N MET A 301 -27.52 7.40 31.94
CA MET A 301 -28.16 7.37 30.62
C MET A 301 -27.42 8.16 29.52
N LEU A 302 -26.09 8.22 29.56
CA LEU A 302 -25.28 8.92 28.55
C LEU A 302 -24.89 7.96 27.42
N TYR A 303 -25.21 8.34 26.18
CA TYR A 303 -25.09 7.46 25.00
C TYR A 303 -23.65 7.04 24.65
N TYR A 304 -22.64 7.79 25.07
CA TYR A 304 -21.22 7.46 24.86
C TYR A 304 -20.60 6.66 26.03
N LEU A 305 -21.32 6.48 27.15
CA LEU A 305 -20.92 5.59 28.23
C LEU A 305 -21.37 4.15 27.94
N PRO A 306 -20.65 3.14 28.44
CA PRO A 306 -21.02 1.74 28.24
C PRO A 306 -22.34 1.40 28.95
N SER A 307 -23.25 0.73 28.25
CA SER A 307 -24.51 0.22 28.83
C SER A 307 -24.25 -0.90 29.85
N VAL A 308 -25.26 -1.28 30.64
CA VAL A 308 -25.17 -2.44 31.57
C VAL A 308 -24.71 -3.72 30.86
N LYS A 309 -25.25 -3.97 29.67
CA LYS A 309 -24.92 -5.16 28.88
C LYS A 309 -23.48 -5.12 28.37
N GLU A 310 -23.03 -3.96 27.89
CA GLU A 310 -21.64 -3.76 27.45
C GLU A 310 -20.67 -3.84 28.63
N THR A 311 -21.00 -3.22 29.76
CA THR A 311 -20.18 -3.21 30.97
C THR A 311 -19.92 -4.63 31.48
N ARG A 312 -20.95 -5.47 31.52
CA ARG A 312 -20.82 -6.89 31.91
C ARG A 312 -20.02 -7.72 30.90
N SER A 313 -20.21 -7.45 29.60
CA SER A 313 -19.50 -8.16 28.53
C SER A 313 -18.01 -7.82 28.49
N LEU A 314 -17.67 -6.53 28.57
CA LEU A 314 -16.30 -6.03 28.54
C LEU A 314 -15.51 -6.42 29.81
N ALA A 315 -16.13 -6.36 30.99
CA ALA A 315 -15.51 -6.83 32.23
C ALA A 315 -15.24 -8.35 32.23
N GLY A 316 -16.05 -9.12 31.48
CA GLY A 316 -15.81 -10.55 31.23
C GLY A 316 -14.74 -10.83 30.16
N GLY A 317 -14.11 -9.80 29.58
CA GLY A 317 -13.06 -9.94 28.57
C GLY A 317 -13.57 -10.14 27.13
N SER A 318 -14.86 -9.90 26.86
CA SER A 318 -15.39 -9.95 25.50
C SER A 318 -14.92 -8.73 24.70
N ARG A 319 -14.61 -8.91 23.41
CA ARG A 319 -14.33 -7.79 22.50
C ARG A 319 -15.64 -7.09 22.10
N PRO A 320 -15.67 -5.76 22.00
CA PRO A 320 -16.84 -5.03 21.51
C PRO A 320 -17.19 -5.48 20.08
N LYS A 321 -18.50 -5.43 19.76
CA LYS A 321 -19.00 -5.68 18.41
C LYS A 321 -18.41 -4.64 17.45
N GLU A 322 -18.11 -5.08 16.25
CA GLU A 322 -17.18 -4.48 15.29
C GLU A 322 -17.26 -2.95 15.14
N LEU A 323 -16.07 -2.35 15.04
CA LEU A 323 -15.88 -0.96 14.66
C LEU A 323 -16.40 -0.72 13.23
N PRO A 324 -16.90 0.48 12.91
CA PRO A 324 -17.08 0.90 11.53
C PRO A 324 -15.80 0.64 10.72
N GLY A 325 -15.93 -0.03 9.57
CA GLY A 325 -14.82 -0.28 8.66
C GLY A 325 -14.00 -1.55 8.89
N ARG A 326 -14.53 -2.55 9.62
CA ARG A 326 -14.00 -3.92 9.56
C ARG A 326 -14.76 -4.68 8.47
N LEU A 327 -14.12 -4.87 7.31
CA LEU A 327 -14.66 -5.82 6.32
C LEU A 327 -14.55 -7.23 6.91
N SER A 328 -15.68 -7.92 6.91
CA SER A 328 -15.82 -9.35 7.19
C SER A 328 -14.99 -10.21 6.26
#